data_AF-A0A6P7F7C2-F1
#
_entry.id   AF-A0A6P7F7C2-F1
#
_cell.length_a   1.000
_cell.length_b   1.000
_cell.length_c   1.000
_cell.angle_alpha   90.00
_cell.angle_beta   90.00
_cell.angle_gamma   90.00
#
_symmetry.space_group_name_H-M   'P 1'
#
loop_
_entity.id
_entity.type
_entity.pdbx_description
1 polymer ?
#
loop_
_entity_poly.entity_id
_entity_poly.type
_entity_poly.pdbx_seq_one_letter_code
_entity_poly.pdbx_strand_id
1 'polypeptide(L)'
;MLLTKILINGEGIVNIFSKQYYGIRRKSTLRKIDKLLIANRGEIACRIVRTAKRLGVRTVAVYSDADEKSLHVSLADEAYRIGPATASQSYLRGDKLLEVAKKSGSQAIHPGYGFLSENVEFAERCQKEGIIFIGPPSSAIKDMGIKSTSKAIMSAAGVPIVEGYHGEDQSIETLKKEAKRIGFPVMIKAVRGGGGKGKIKMGLNHLIIDTKPGLSSKLRNELGMAAVRAAKAVGYVGAGTVEFILDKKSHAFHFMEMNTRLQVEHPITEMITDTDLVEWQIKVASGEKLPLSQEEITLKGHAFEARIYAEDPRGGFLPGAGHLSYVSTPEAADDTRIETGVRQGDEVSIHYDPMIAKLVVWGKKREEGLSKLKAKLREYNITCIFQNVCYVAIPSYQLKFKDTDIIMTGRFNGDNRFSFSCDGGKTYTDAHATITKFNNKNILTATINDIIYKTNVYRNEEVLALFGQEGKLQFSLPRPTYVTQQEEESSTGLANKAVSPMPGVLDKLLVKCGDTVKKGDSLFILIAMKMEYVVKASRDATISKVNFAVGDNVPKDSTIIQFDIPE
;
A
#
# COMPACT_ATOMS: atom_id res chain seq x y z
N MET A 1 4.43 -7.20 -19.26
CA MET A 1 5.48 -7.74 -18.37
C MET A 1 4.77 -8.24 -17.13
N LEU A 2 4.68 -9.56 -16.88
CA LEU A 2 4.05 -10.09 -15.66
C LEU A 2 5.15 -10.43 -14.66
N LEU A 3 5.11 -9.83 -13.47
CA LEU A 3 5.90 -10.27 -12.32
C LEU A 3 5.29 -11.58 -11.81
N THR A 4 6.07 -12.65 -11.79
CA THR A 4 5.73 -13.84 -11.01
C THR A 4 6.58 -13.79 -9.75
N LYS A 5 5.94 -13.63 -8.59
CA LYS A 5 6.61 -13.61 -7.29
C LYS A 5 6.58 -15.02 -6.71
N ILE A 6 7.74 -15.58 -6.40
CA ILE A 6 7.87 -16.90 -5.78
C ILE A 6 8.51 -16.70 -4.42
N LEU A 7 7.77 -17.08 -3.39
CA LEU A 7 8.30 -17.23 -2.04
C LEU A 7 9.20 -18.46 -2.03
N ILE A 8 10.42 -18.24 -1.54
CA ILE A 8 11.43 -19.30 -1.39
C ILE A 8 11.32 -19.80 0.03
N ASN A 9 10.97 -21.07 0.18
CA ASN A 9 11.28 -21.81 1.39
C ASN A 9 12.43 -22.77 1.07
N GLY A 10 13.51 -22.64 1.82
CA GLY A 10 14.71 -23.45 1.64
C GLY A 10 14.46 -24.89 2.09
N GLU A 11 14.45 -25.82 1.15
CA GLU A 11 15.36 -26.97 1.06
C GLU A 11 14.74 -28.08 0.19
N GLY A 12 15.37 -28.33 -0.96
CA GLY A 12 15.56 -29.71 -1.42
C GLY A 12 16.75 -30.27 -0.65
N ILE A 13 16.53 -31.32 0.13
CA ILE A 13 17.56 -32.02 0.89
C ILE A 13 18.15 -33.12 0.02
N VAL A 14 19.40 -32.92 -0.41
CA VAL A 14 20.41 -33.98 -0.32
C VAL A 14 21.17 -33.68 0.96
N ASN A 15 21.26 -34.66 1.87
CA ASN A 15 22.07 -34.65 3.08
C ASN A 15 23.40 -33.89 2.84
N ILE A 16 23.60 -32.76 3.52
CA ILE A 16 24.88 -32.25 4.06
C ILE A 16 24.51 -31.08 5.00
N PHE A 17 24.44 -31.37 6.31
CA PHE A 17 24.98 -30.44 7.28
C PHE A 17 26.49 -30.37 6.98
N SER A 18 26.99 -29.32 6.32
CA SER A 18 28.44 -29.17 6.17
C SER A 18 29.01 -28.75 7.52
N LYS A 19 29.58 -29.71 8.24
CA LYS A 19 30.73 -29.43 9.11
C LYS A 19 31.78 -28.74 8.24
N GLN A 20 32.29 -27.58 8.70
CA GLN A 20 33.32 -26.67 8.11
C GLN A 20 32.71 -25.45 7.38
N TYR A 21 32.92 -24.17 7.73
CA TYR A 21 33.75 -23.49 8.72
C TYR A 21 33.08 -22.16 9.12
N TYR A 22 32.81 -21.96 10.41
CA TYR A 22 33.12 -20.72 11.11
C TYR A 22 33.78 -21.17 12.41
N GLY A 23 35.04 -20.77 12.62
CA GLY A 23 35.72 -20.94 13.89
C GLY A 23 35.06 -20.05 14.93
N ILE A 24 33.93 -20.51 15.49
CA ILE A 24 33.36 -20.27 16.81
C ILE A 24 32.26 -21.34 16.92
N ARG A 25 32.47 -22.36 17.76
CA ARG A 25 31.43 -23.32 18.16
C ARG A 25 30.29 -22.54 18.85
N ARG A 26 29.29 -22.05 18.11
CA ARG A 26 27.98 -21.76 18.71
C ARG A 26 27.25 -23.09 18.84
N LYS A 27 27.18 -23.63 20.07
CA LYS A 27 26.13 -24.60 20.42
C LYS A 27 24.81 -24.00 19.96
N SER A 28 24.07 -24.65 19.06
CA SER A 28 22.72 -24.23 18.68
C SER A 28 21.82 -24.42 19.89
N THR A 29 21.81 -23.42 20.76
CA THR A 29 20.90 -23.37 21.89
C THR A 29 19.60 -22.84 21.33
N LEU A 30 18.53 -23.65 21.38
CA LEU A 30 17.17 -23.18 21.14
C LEU A 30 16.97 -21.93 22.00
N ARG A 31 16.75 -20.79 21.36
CA ARG A 31 16.42 -19.54 22.05
C ARG A 31 14.93 -19.34 21.90
N LYS A 32 14.17 -19.84 22.87
CA LYS A 32 12.74 -19.63 22.91
C LYS A 32 12.44 -18.13 22.95
N ILE A 33 11.69 -17.63 21.96
CA ILE A 33 11.21 -16.26 21.94
C ILE A 33 9.88 -16.22 22.70
N ASP A 34 9.91 -15.73 23.94
CA ASP A 34 8.70 -15.59 24.78
C ASP A 34 8.12 -14.18 24.75
N LYS A 35 8.88 -13.20 24.25
CA LYS A 35 8.47 -11.82 24.05
C LYS A 35 9.19 -11.19 22.84
N LEU A 36 8.43 -10.61 21.92
CA LEU A 36 8.99 -9.92 20.76
C LEU A 36 8.46 -8.49 20.62
N LEU A 37 9.33 -7.59 20.17
CA LEU A 37 8.97 -6.24 19.76
C LEU A 37 8.64 -6.22 18.27
N ILE A 38 7.52 -5.58 17.92
CA ILE A 38 7.12 -5.34 16.54
C ILE A 38 7.61 -3.94 16.15
N ALA A 39 8.64 -3.87 15.32
CA ALA A 39 9.23 -2.61 14.85
C ALA A 39 8.52 -2.07 13.60
N ASN A 40 7.19 -2.00 13.66
CA ASN A 40 6.34 -1.57 12.54
C ASN A 40 4.98 -1.05 13.06
N ARG A 41 4.11 -0.62 12.14
CA ARG A 41 2.76 -0.09 12.41
C ARG A 41 1.71 -0.68 11.45
N GLY A 42 0.47 -0.25 11.60
CA GLY A 42 -0.61 -0.54 10.65
C GLY A 42 -0.93 -2.04 10.58
N GLU A 43 -1.40 -2.49 9.41
CA GLU A 43 -1.91 -3.86 9.26
C GLU A 43 -0.86 -4.92 9.58
N ILE A 44 0.40 -4.70 9.18
CA ILE A 44 1.46 -5.69 9.39
C ILE A 44 1.80 -5.86 10.87
N ALA A 45 1.72 -4.79 11.66
CA ALA A 45 1.89 -4.91 13.09
C ALA A 45 0.76 -5.74 13.70
N CYS A 46 -0.49 -5.50 13.30
CA CYS A 46 -1.63 -6.33 13.70
C CYS A 46 -1.46 -7.80 13.27
N ARG A 47 -1.02 -8.04 12.04
CA ARG A 47 -0.73 -9.37 11.47
C ARG A 47 0.28 -10.14 12.32
N ILE A 48 1.36 -9.49 12.75
CA ILE A 48 2.40 -10.10 13.58
C ILE A 48 1.88 -10.36 15.00
N VAL A 49 1.19 -9.38 15.60
CA VAL A 49 0.59 -9.53 16.94
C VAL A 49 -0.35 -10.71 16.99
N ARG A 50 -1.24 -10.89 15.99
CA ARG A 50 -2.18 -12.02 15.93
C ARG A 50 -1.47 -13.38 15.96
N THR A 51 -0.43 -13.55 15.15
CA THR A 51 0.32 -14.82 15.14
C THR A 51 1.13 -15.02 16.41
N ALA A 52 1.81 -13.98 16.90
CA ALA A 52 2.57 -14.06 18.15
C ALA A 52 1.67 -14.48 19.34
N LYS A 53 0.48 -13.87 19.47
CA LYS A 53 -0.49 -14.24 20.50
C LYS A 53 -0.98 -15.67 20.37
N ARG A 54 -1.26 -16.14 19.15
CA ARG A 54 -1.64 -17.54 18.90
C ARG A 54 -0.55 -18.54 19.33
N LEU A 55 0.72 -18.13 19.19
CA LEU A 55 1.88 -18.91 19.62
C LEU A 55 2.22 -18.75 21.12
N GLY A 56 1.46 -17.96 21.87
CA GLY A 56 1.73 -17.67 23.29
C GLY A 56 2.94 -16.76 23.52
N VAL A 57 3.38 -16.02 22.50
CA VAL A 57 4.48 -15.06 22.58
C VAL A 57 3.95 -13.69 22.94
N ARG A 58 4.50 -13.07 24.00
CA ARG A 58 4.10 -11.71 24.43
C ARG A 58 4.54 -10.67 23.40
N THR A 59 3.71 -9.66 23.21
CA THR A 59 3.86 -8.69 22.12
C THR A 59 4.10 -7.29 22.64
N VAL A 60 5.12 -6.63 22.08
CA VAL A 60 5.45 -5.23 22.38
C VAL A 60 5.32 -4.41 21.09
N ALA A 61 4.33 -3.53 21.03
CA ALA A 61 4.18 -2.56 19.94
C ALA A 61 5.01 -1.30 20.22
N VAL A 62 5.31 -0.57 19.15
CA VAL A 62 5.85 0.80 19.21
C VAL A 62 4.97 1.75 18.43
N TYR A 63 4.89 3.01 18.88
CA TYR A 63 4.06 4.01 18.24
C TYR A 63 4.69 5.39 18.18
N SER A 64 4.39 6.11 17.09
CA SER A 64 4.62 7.55 16.99
C SER A 64 3.45 8.33 17.59
N ASP A 65 3.59 9.64 17.77
CA ASP A 65 2.48 10.51 18.22
C ASP A 65 1.22 10.36 17.36
N ALA A 66 1.36 10.14 16.05
CA ALA A 66 0.21 9.93 15.16
C ALA A 66 -0.45 8.55 15.29
N ASP A 67 0.21 7.59 15.97
CA ASP A 67 -0.26 6.21 16.07
C ASP A 67 -0.71 5.82 17.48
N GLU A 68 -0.76 6.77 18.42
CA GLU A 68 -1.11 6.51 19.83
C GLU A 68 -2.43 5.73 19.97
N LYS A 69 -3.40 6.01 19.08
CA LYS A 69 -4.72 5.38 19.08
C LYS A 69 -4.89 4.26 18.03
N SER A 70 -3.84 3.93 17.29
CA SER A 70 -3.91 2.95 16.20
C SER A 70 -4.21 1.54 16.71
N LEU A 71 -4.80 0.72 15.84
CA LEU A 71 -5.24 -0.62 16.17
C LEU A 71 -4.12 -1.50 16.74
N HIS A 72 -2.92 -1.49 16.16
CA HIS A 72 -1.82 -2.34 16.61
C HIS A 72 -1.33 -2.02 18.03
N VAL A 73 -1.47 -0.76 18.47
CA VAL A 73 -1.18 -0.34 19.86
C VAL A 73 -2.15 -1.00 20.82
N SER A 74 -3.45 -0.99 20.48
CA SER A 74 -4.48 -1.61 21.32
C SER A 74 -4.45 -3.15 21.31
N LEU A 75 -3.89 -3.76 20.26
CA LEU A 75 -3.82 -5.21 20.13
C LEU A 75 -2.63 -5.83 20.87
N ALA A 76 -1.52 -5.11 21.02
CA ALA A 76 -0.32 -5.62 21.68
C ALA A 76 -0.49 -5.69 23.21
N ASP A 77 0.34 -6.48 23.88
CA ASP A 77 0.30 -6.61 25.34
C ASP A 77 0.96 -5.42 26.04
N GLU A 78 1.96 -4.81 25.38
CA GLU A 78 2.60 -3.56 25.80
C GLU A 78 2.80 -2.65 24.58
N ALA A 79 2.84 -1.34 24.80
CA ALA A 79 3.13 -0.38 23.75
C ALA A 79 3.98 0.79 24.26
N TYR A 80 4.97 1.21 23.46
CA TYR A 80 5.90 2.26 23.83
C TYR A 80 5.98 3.36 22.77
N ARG A 81 5.90 4.61 23.23
CA ARG A 81 6.11 5.78 22.39
C ARG A 81 7.56 5.86 21.92
N ILE A 82 7.78 6.02 20.62
CA ILE A 82 9.12 6.15 20.01
C ILE A 82 9.36 7.53 19.38
N GLY A 83 8.42 8.47 19.48
CA GLY A 83 8.65 9.88 19.15
C GLY A 83 7.60 10.50 18.24
N PRO A 84 7.95 11.62 17.57
CA PRO A 84 7.03 12.36 16.72
C PRO A 84 6.48 11.57 15.53
N ALA A 85 5.43 12.09 14.93
CA ALA A 85 4.70 11.46 13.83
C ALA A 85 5.56 11.19 12.57
N THR A 86 6.65 11.94 12.33
CA THR A 86 7.51 11.68 11.18
C THR A 86 8.35 10.42 11.38
N ALA A 87 8.27 9.47 10.43
CA ALA A 87 8.99 8.19 10.50
C ALA A 87 10.50 8.32 10.74
N SER A 88 11.16 9.34 10.18
CA SER A 88 12.60 9.59 10.38
C SER A 88 12.99 9.87 11.84
N GLN A 89 12.02 10.33 12.64
CA GLN A 89 12.18 10.65 14.07
C GLN A 89 11.56 9.59 15.00
N SER A 90 10.84 8.61 14.43
CA SER A 90 10.17 7.51 15.12
C SER A 90 10.56 6.13 14.55
N TYR A 91 9.79 5.55 13.63
CA TYR A 91 9.97 4.16 13.16
C TYR A 91 11.31 3.86 12.47
N LEU A 92 12.02 4.89 11.98
CA LEU A 92 13.37 4.75 11.41
C LEU A 92 14.48 4.98 12.45
N ARG A 93 14.14 5.28 13.70
CA ARG A 93 15.09 5.44 14.81
C ARG A 93 15.41 4.08 15.45
N GLY A 94 16.32 3.35 14.79
CA GLY A 94 16.79 2.05 15.26
C GLY A 94 17.36 2.07 16.69
N ASP A 95 17.94 3.19 17.11
CA ASP A 95 18.39 3.40 18.49
C ASP A 95 17.24 3.36 19.50
N LYS A 96 16.14 4.06 19.23
CA LYS A 96 14.95 4.04 20.10
C LYS A 96 14.29 2.67 20.13
N LEU A 97 14.24 1.98 18.98
CA LEU A 97 13.67 0.62 18.90
C LEU A 97 14.47 -0.38 19.75
N LEU A 98 15.81 -0.28 19.74
CA LEU A 98 16.67 -1.10 20.57
C LEU A 98 16.54 -0.75 22.06
N GLU A 99 16.42 0.54 22.40
CA GLU A 99 16.14 0.99 23.76
C GLU A 99 14.84 0.37 24.30
N VAL A 100 13.75 0.46 23.52
CA VAL A 100 12.46 -0.14 23.89
C VAL A 100 12.58 -1.66 24.02
N ALA A 101 13.21 -2.34 23.06
CA ALA A 101 13.38 -3.80 23.11
C ALA A 101 14.11 -4.26 24.39
N LYS A 102 15.15 -3.53 24.80
CA LYS A 102 15.85 -3.77 26.08
C LYS A 102 14.95 -3.49 27.27
N LYS A 103 14.29 -2.33 27.29
CA LYS A 103 13.40 -1.90 28.40
C LYS A 103 12.24 -2.86 28.62
N SER A 104 11.63 -3.36 27.54
CA SER A 104 10.50 -4.30 27.60
C SER A 104 10.93 -5.74 27.86
N GLY A 105 12.23 -6.05 27.79
CA GLY A 105 12.77 -7.40 27.90
C GLY A 105 12.43 -8.28 26.69
N SER A 106 12.26 -7.69 25.50
CA SER A 106 12.01 -8.44 24.27
C SER A 106 13.26 -9.16 23.80
N GLN A 107 13.15 -10.47 23.51
CA GLN A 107 14.29 -11.26 23.01
C GLN A 107 14.52 -11.05 21.51
N ALA A 108 13.47 -10.64 20.79
CA ALA A 108 13.48 -10.51 19.34
C ALA A 108 12.76 -9.25 18.86
N ILE A 109 13.15 -8.78 17.67
CA ILE A 109 12.48 -7.72 16.93
C ILE A 109 11.97 -8.29 15.61
N HIS A 110 10.66 -8.20 15.37
CA HIS A 110 10.06 -8.45 14.08
C HIS A 110 9.91 -7.13 13.31
N PRO A 111 10.64 -6.91 12.20
CA PRO A 111 10.58 -5.65 11.47
C PRO A 111 9.38 -5.54 10.53
N GLY A 112 8.71 -6.66 10.21
CA GLY A 112 7.64 -6.68 9.22
C GLY A 112 8.21 -6.40 7.83
N TYR A 113 7.65 -5.39 7.15
CA TYR A 113 8.12 -4.92 5.86
C TYR A 113 8.23 -3.39 5.83
N GLY A 114 9.09 -2.85 4.97
CA GLY A 114 9.39 -1.42 4.97
C GLY A 114 10.16 -0.98 6.23
N PHE A 115 10.25 0.32 6.47
CA PHE A 115 11.04 0.91 7.55
C PHE A 115 12.46 0.32 7.62
N LEU A 116 12.80 -0.39 8.71
CA LEU A 116 14.13 -0.96 8.95
C LEU A 116 14.23 -2.45 8.57
N SER A 117 13.23 -3.04 7.91
CA SER A 117 13.24 -4.47 7.56
C SER A 117 14.38 -4.89 6.62
N GLU A 118 14.91 -3.95 5.84
CA GLU A 118 16.02 -4.17 4.89
C GLU A 118 17.19 -3.25 5.22
N ASN A 119 17.30 -2.81 6.48
CA ASN A 119 18.39 -1.94 6.94
C ASN A 119 19.52 -2.76 7.54
N VAL A 120 20.65 -2.82 6.81
CA VAL A 120 21.86 -3.58 7.20
C VAL A 120 22.37 -3.17 8.58
N GLU A 121 22.51 -1.87 8.83
CA GLU A 121 23.06 -1.34 10.08
C GLU A 121 22.17 -1.71 11.28
N PHE A 122 20.85 -1.64 11.13
CA PHE A 122 19.92 -2.01 12.18
C PHE A 122 19.99 -3.51 12.51
N ALA A 123 20.04 -4.38 11.50
CA ALA A 123 20.19 -5.83 11.71
C ALA A 123 21.51 -6.16 12.43
N GLU A 124 22.62 -5.51 12.05
CA GLU A 124 23.91 -5.66 12.75
C GLU A 124 23.86 -5.17 14.19
N ARG A 125 23.18 -4.05 14.45
CA ARG A 125 23.02 -3.52 15.81
C ARG A 125 22.19 -4.44 16.68
N CYS A 126 21.09 -5.01 16.18
CA CYS A 126 20.32 -6.05 16.90
C CYS A 126 21.24 -7.20 17.34
N GLN A 127 22.07 -7.71 16.41
CA GLN A 127 23.01 -8.79 16.71
C GLN A 127 24.05 -8.40 17.77
N LYS A 128 24.63 -7.20 17.68
CA LYS A 128 25.60 -6.67 18.66
C LYS A 128 24.98 -6.55 20.06
N GLU A 129 23.71 -6.21 20.12
CA GLU A 129 22.95 -6.01 21.36
C GLU A 129 22.29 -7.30 21.88
N GLY A 130 22.55 -8.44 21.24
CA GLY A 130 22.02 -9.74 21.65
C GLY A 130 20.53 -9.95 21.36
N ILE A 131 19.89 -9.05 20.60
CA ILE A 131 18.48 -9.10 20.21
C ILE A 131 18.36 -9.83 18.88
N ILE A 132 17.45 -10.81 18.80
CA ILE A 132 17.22 -11.58 17.58
C ILE A 132 16.47 -10.71 16.56
N PHE A 133 17.11 -10.44 15.41
CA PHE A 133 16.43 -9.83 14.27
C PHE A 133 15.67 -10.93 13.51
N ILE A 134 14.34 -10.87 13.49
CA ILE A 134 13.50 -11.86 12.79
C ILE A 134 13.48 -11.51 11.30
N GLY A 135 14.49 -11.98 10.59
CA GLY A 135 14.71 -11.73 9.17
C GLY A 135 16.05 -12.31 8.71
N PRO A 136 16.48 -12.01 7.48
CA PRO A 136 17.76 -12.46 6.97
C PRO A 136 18.94 -11.82 7.71
N PRO A 137 20.13 -12.46 7.69
CA PRO A 137 21.34 -11.88 8.26
C PRO A 137 21.72 -10.60 7.51
N SER A 138 22.43 -9.68 8.19
CA SER A 138 22.85 -8.40 7.61
C SER A 138 23.69 -8.55 6.34
N SER A 139 24.47 -9.64 6.22
CA SER A 139 25.22 -9.99 5.01
C SER A 139 24.30 -10.20 3.81
N ALA A 140 23.23 -10.99 3.97
CA ALA A 140 22.27 -11.24 2.90
C ALA A 140 21.50 -9.97 2.51
N ILE A 141 21.13 -9.13 3.48
CA ILE A 141 20.50 -7.82 3.23
C ILE A 141 21.44 -6.93 2.40
N LYS A 142 22.71 -6.86 2.79
CA LYS A 142 23.74 -6.06 2.09
C LYS A 142 23.97 -6.56 0.67
N ASP A 143 24.13 -7.87 0.49
CA ASP A 143 24.44 -8.50 -0.79
C ASP A 143 23.31 -8.25 -1.80
N MET A 144 22.06 -8.28 -1.36
CA MET A 144 20.89 -8.05 -2.22
C MET A 144 20.52 -6.57 -2.38
N GLY A 145 20.93 -5.69 -1.47
CA GLY A 145 20.64 -4.25 -1.54
C GLY A 145 21.38 -3.50 -2.64
N ILE A 146 22.50 -4.04 -3.15
CA ILE A 146 23.28 -3.43 -4.24
C ILE A 146 23.05 -4.20 -5.53
N LYS A 147 22.57 -3.52 -6.58
CA LYS A 147 22.15 -4.17 -7.83
C LYS A 147 23.28 -4.88 -8.59
N SER A 148 24.48 -4.31 -8.60
CA SER A 148 25.64 -4.94 -9.26
C SER A 148 26.08 -6.19 -8.51
N THR A 149 26.22 -6.09 -7.18
CA THR A 149 26.55 -7.20 -6.29
C THR A 149 25.53 -8.32 -6.39
N SER A 150 24.23 -8.01 -6.32
CA SER A 150 23.18 -9.03 -6.40
C SER A 150 23.19 -9.77 -7.72
N LYS A 151 23.33 -9.07 -8.85
CA LYS A 151 23.46 -9.71 -10.17
C LYS A 151 24.69 -10.59 -10.29
N ALA A 152 25.84 -10.17 -9.75
CA ALA A 152 27.06 -10.98 -9.79
C ALA A 152 26.88 -12.29 -9.00
N ILE A 153 26.30 -12.21 -7.80
CA ILE A 153 26.00 -13.38 -6.95
C ILE A 153 24.97 -14.30 -7.66
N MET A 154 23.89 -13.74 -8.22
CA MET A 154 22.88 -14.51 -8.93
C MET A 154 23.43 -15.21 -10.17
N SER A 155 24.27 -14.52 -10.95
CA SER A 155 24.95 -15.11 -12.10
C SER A 155 25.82 -16.29 -11.69
N ALA A 156 26.66 -16.10 -10.67
CA ALA A 156 27.52 -17.16 -10.13
C ALA A 156 26.72 -18.35 -9.57
N ALA A 157 25.50 -18.10 -9.05
CA ALA A 157 24.59 -19.13 -8.55
C ALA A 157 23.77 -19.84 -9.66
N GLY A 158 24.01 -19.53 -10.94
CA GLY A 158 23.26 -20.10 -12.06
C GLY A 158 21.79 -19.70 -12.06
N VAL A 159 21.49 -18.48 -11.57
CA VAL A 159 20.16 -17.87 -11.65
C VAL A 159 20.12 -17.01 -12.92
N PRO A 160 19.16 -17.22 -13.84
CA PRO A 160 19.08 -16.42 -15.06
C PRO A 160 18.94 -14.93 -14.75
N ILE A 161 19.76 -14.06 -15.34
CA ILE A 161 19.71 -12.61 -15.14
C ILE A 161 19.45 -11.89 -16.47
N VAL A 162 18.78 -10.74 -16.44
CA VAL A 162 18.66 -9.90 -17.64
C VAL A 162 20.05 -9.37 -17.98
N GLU A 163 20.47 -9.58 -19.22
CA GLU A 163 21.72 -9.05 -19.75
C GLU A 163 21.81 -7.53 -19.54
N GLY A 164 23.01 -7.08 -19.19
CA GLY A 164 23.26 -5.70 -18.88
C GLY A 164 24.75 -5.44 -18.75
N TYR A 165 25.13 -4.18 -18.90
CA TYR A 165 26.48 -3.72 -18.61
C TYR A 165 26.53 -3.06 -17.24
N HIS A 166 27.52 -3.46 -16.44
CA HIS A 166 27.69 -3.04 -15.04
C HIS A 166 29.16 -2.67 -14.73
N GLY A 167 29.99 -2.49 -15.75
CA GLY A 167 31.40 -2.10 -15.58
C GLY A 167 31.56 -0.64 -15.16
N GLU A 168 32.75 -0.28 -14.69
CA GLU A 168 33.05 1.07 -14.20
C GLU A 168 33.23 2.10 -15.31
N ASP A 169 33.55 1.66 -16.54
CA ASP A 169 33.71 2.55 -17.69
C ASP A 169 32.34 3.01 -18.22
N GLN A 170 31.97 4.24 -17.87
CA GLN A 170 30.72 4.89 -18.27
C GLN A 170 30.89 5.81 -19.49
N SER A 171 31.97 5.68 -20.27
CA SER A 171 32.16 6.45 -21.50
C SER A 171 31.05 6.17 -22.53
N ILE A 172 30.70 7.18 -23.33
CA ILE A 172 29.62 7.09 -24.32
C ILE A 172 29.92 5.98 -25.34
N GLU A 173 31.18 5.81 -25.71
CA GLU A 173 31.68 4.80 -26.64
C GLU A 173 31.42 3.39 -26.10
N THR A 174 31.82 3.12 -24.86
CA THR A 174 31.61 1.83 -24.19
C THR A 174 30.13 1.56 -24.00
N LEU A 175 29.34 2.53 -23.53
CA LEU A 175 27.89 2.37 -23.35
C LEU A 175 27.17 2.07 -24.68
N LYS A 176 27.56 2.71 -25.79
CA LYS A 176 27.01 2.41 -27.12
C LYS A 176 27.38 1.01 -27.60
N LYS A 177 28.63 0.59 -27.40
CA LYS A 177 29.11 -0.76 -27.76
C LYS A 177 28.33 -1.83 -27.00
N GLU A 178 28.16 -1.64 -25.70
CA GLU A 178 27.44 -2.57 -24.84
C GLU A 178 25.94 -2.58 -25.14
N ALA A 179 25.31 -1.43 -25.41
CA ALA A 179 23.92 -1.38 -25.84
C ALA A 179 23.67 -2.14 -27.14
N LYS A 180 24.59 -2.06 -28.11
CA LYS A 180 24.53 -2.86 -29.35
C LYS A 180 24.71 -4.36 -29.08
N ARG A 181 25.60 -4.74 -28.17
CA ARG A 181 25.81 -6.14 -27.76
C ARG A 181 24.57 -6.75 -27.10
N ILE A 182 23.92 -5.99 -26.22
CA ILE A 182 22.71 -6.41 -25.49
C ILE A 182 21.49 -6.44 -26.42
N GLY A 183 21.43 -5.53 -27.39
CA GLY A 183 20.30 -5.37 -28.30
C GLY A 183 19.26 -4.37 -27.78
N PHE A 184 18.72 -3.56 -28.69
CA PHE A 184 17.70 -2.55 -28.36
C PHE A 184 16.29 -3.15 -28.28
N PRO A 185 15.40 -2.61 -27.43
CA PRO A 185 15.58 -1.43 -26.57
C PRO A 185 16.32 -1.73 -25.26
N VAL A 186 17.16 -0.78 -24.82
CA VAL A 186 17.91 -0.86 -23.55
C VAL A 186 17.43 0.20 -22.55
N MET A 187 17.59 -0.08 -21.24
CA MET A 187 17.25 0.84 -20.16
C MET A 187 18.47 1.17 -19.30
N ILE A 188 18.84 2.45 -19.25
CA ILE A 188 19.94 2.95 -18.41
C ILE A 188 19.40 3.21 -16.99
N LYS A 189 20.09 2.72 -15.96
CA LYS A 189 19.74 2.91 -14.54
C LYS A 189 20.98 3.22 -13.71
N ALA A 190 20.85 4.13 -12.74
CA ALA A 190 21.89 4.38 -11.74
C ALA A 190 22.16 3.15 -10.85
N VAL A 191 23.39 3.00 -10.36
CA VAL A 191 23.85 1.87 -9.54
C VAL A 191 23.32 1.92 -8.09
N ARG A 192 23.10 3.14 -7.57
CA ARG A 192 22.62 3.41 -6.21
C ARG A 192 21.34 4.25 -6.25
N GLY A 193 20.39 3.87 -5.41
CA GLY A 193 19.04 4.46 -5.33
C GLY A 193 18.03 3.35 -5.15
N GLY A 194 17.52 3.19 -3.92
CA GLY A 194 16.43 2.27 -3.62
C GLY A 194 15.25 2.48 -4.58
N GLY A 195 14.53 1.40 -4.88
CA GLY A 195 13.53 1.32 -5.95
C GLY A 195 12.63 2.55 -6.10
N GLY A 196 12.38 2.94 -7.36
CA GLY A 196 11.28 3.87 -7.69
C GLY A 196 11.50 4.88 -8.81
N LYS A 197 12.74 5.18 -9.24
CA LYS A 197 12.95 6.30 -10.21
C LYS A 197 12.78 5.95 -11.70
N GLY A 198 12.44 4.70 -12.03
CA GLY A 198 12.12 4.29 -13.40
C GLY A 198 10.61 4.35 -13.65
N LYS A 199 10.12 5.40 -14.32
CA LYS A 199 8.71 5.54 -14.70
C LYS A 199 8.30 4.39 -15.63
N ILE A 200 7.58 3.40 -15.10
CA ILE A 200 6.64 2.60 -15.88
C ILE A 200 5.25 3.11 -15.50
N LYS A 201 4.59 3.77 -16.45
CA LYS A 201 3.20 4.22 -16.32
C LYS A 201 2.31 2.97 -16.34
N MET A 202 2.07 2.35 -15.20
CA MET A 202 0.95 1.41 -15.06
C MET A 202 -0.29 2.25 -14.72
N GLY A 203 -1.21 2.34 -15.66
CA GLY A 203 -2.53 2.92 -15.42
C GLY A 203 -3.30 2.10 -14.39
N LEU A 204 -4.20 2.80 -13.69
CA LEU A 204 -5.26 2.32 -12.81
C LEU A 204 -5.44 0.81 -12.75
N ASN A 205 -5.36 0.24 -11.55
CA ASN A 205 -6.28 -0.78 -11.02
C ASN A 205 -5.89 -1.05 -9.57
N HIS A 206 -6.84 -1.38 -8.70
CA HIS A 206 -6.55 -2.11 -7.46
C HIS A 206 -5.48 -3.17 -7.77
N LEU A 207 -4.35 -3.16 -7.06
CA LEU A 207 -3.29 -4.13 -7.33
C LEU A 207 -3.81 -5.52 -6.96
N ILE A 208 -4.36 -6.22 -7.96
CA ILE A 208 -4.80 -7.60 -7.85
C ILE A 208 -3.57 -8.46 -8.04
N ILE A 209 -3.10 -9.06 -6.96
CA ILE A 209 -2.01 -10.04 -7.00
C ILE A 209 -2.65 -11.41 -7.07
N ASP A 210 -2.16 -12.24 -7.99
CA ASP A 210 -2.68 -13.58 -8.27
C ASP A 210 -1.52 -14.53 -8.60
N THR A 211 -1.71 -15.80 -8.27
CA THR A 211 -0.95 -16.91 -8.83
C THR A 211 -1.14 -16.94 -10.34
N LYS A 212 -0.15 -16.48 -11.13
CA LYS A 212 -0.26 -16.42 -12.59
C LYS A 212 -0.84 -17.72 -13.17
N PRO A 213 -2.01 -17.68 -13.85
CA PRO A 213 -2.53 -18.84 -14.57
C PRO A 213 -1.62 -19.19 -15.75
N GLY A 214 -1.47 -20.48 -16.03
CA GLY A 214 -0.75 -20.98 -17.21
C GLY A 214 0.77 -21.17 -17.05
N LEU A 215 1.31 -21.10 -15.83
CA LEU A 215 2.63 -21.66 -15.56
C LEU A 215 2.53 -23.19 -15.51
N SER A 216 3.23 -23.88 -16.41
CA SER A 216 3.34 -25.34 -16.31
C SER A 216 4.03 -25.73 -15.00
N SER A 217 3.73 -26.92 -14.47
CA SER A 217 4.38 -27.43 -13.26
C SER A 217 5.90 -27.47 -13.39
N LYS A 218 6.39 -27.76 -14.59
CA LYS A 218 7.83 -27.72 -14.93
C LYS A 218 8.42 -26.33 -14.76
N LEU A 219 7.83 -25.31 -15.38
CA LEU A 219 8.32 -23.92 -15.28
C LEU A 219 8.23 -23.38 -13.85
N ARG A 220 7.18 -23.75 -13.11
CA ARG A 220 7.07 -23.43 -11.68
C ARG A 220 8.21 -24.03 -10.87
N ASN A 221 8.55 -25.29 -11.12
CA ASN A 221 9.66 -25.95 -10.47
C ASN A 221 11.01 -25.31 -10.83
N GLU A 222 11.23 -24.98 -12.11
CA GLU A 222 12.45 -24.29 -12.56
C GLU A 222 12.64 -22.93 -11.87
N LEU A 223 11.56 -22.13 -11.79
CA LEU A 223 11.57 -20.88 -11.05
C LEU A 223 11.84 -21.10 -9.55
N GLY A 224 11.16 -22.08 -8.93
CA GLY A 224 11.35 -22.42 -7.51
C GLY A 224 12.78 -22.85 -7.20
N MET A 225 13.36 -23.72 -8.02
CA MET A 225 14.76 -24.13 -7.89
C MET A 225 15.73 -22.96 -8.08
N ALA A 226 15.50 -22.08 -9.06
CA ALA A 226 16.33 -20.88 -9.25
C ALA A 226 16.26 -19.95 -8.02
N ALA A 227 15.06 -19.81 -7.45
CA ALA A 227 14.82 -19.04 -6.26
C ALA A 227 15.53 -19.65 -5.03
N VAL A 228 15.50 -20.98 -4.85
CA VAL A 228 16.26 -21.68 -3.80
C VAL A 228 17.77 -21.51 -3.98
N ARG A 229 18.29 -21.57 -5.22
CA ARG A 229 19.71 -21.29 -5.49
C ARG A 229 20.09 -19.86 -5.10
N ALA A 230 19.24 -18.88 -5.43
CA ALA A 230 19.43 -17.49 -5.02
C ALA A 230 19.54 -17.34 -3.50
N ALA A 231 18.61 -17.96 -2.74
CA ALA A 231 18.63 -17.92 -1.29
C ALA A 231 19.88 -18.59 -0.68
N LYS A 232 20.28 -19.76 -1.22
CA LYS A 232 21.48 -20.47 -0.76
C LYS A 232 22.76 -19.66 -1.02
N ALA A 233 22.84 -18.98 -2.16
CA ALA A 233 24.01 -18.20 -2.55
C ALA A 233 24.34 -17.04 -1.59
N VAL A 234 23.34 -16.54 -0.85
CA VAL A 234 23.51 -15.44 0.11
C VAL A 234 23.39 -15.88 1.56
N GLY A 235 23.26 -17.19 1.82
CA GLY A 235 23.03 -17.73 3.17
C GLY A 235 21.75 -17.17 3.81
N TYR A 236 20.66 -17.09 3.03
CA TYR A 236 19.42 -16.45 3.46
C TYR A 236 18.77 -17.18 4.64
N VAL A 237 18.17 -16.43 5.57
CA VAL A 237 17.42 -16.94 6.72
C VAL A 237 16.10 -16.19 6.85
N GLY A 238 15.05 -16.86 7.30
CA GLY A 238 13.70 -16.29 7.42
C GLY A 238 12.94 -16.28 6.09
N ALA A 239 11.90 -15.45 6.00
CA ALA A 239 11.08 -15.33 4.80
C ALA A 239 11.64 -14.29 3.83
N GLY A 240 11.58 -14.58 2.53
CA GLY A 240 12.06 -13.70 1.46
C GLY A 240 11.36 -13.98 0.15
N THR A 241 11.46 -13.06 -0.80
CA THR A 241 10.86 -13.22 -2.13
C THR A 241 11.86 -12.87 -3.21
N VAL A 242 12.06 -13.80 -4.15
CA VAL A 242 12.77 -13.51 -5.40
C VAL A 242 11.76 -13.17 -6.47
N GLU A 243 11.97 -12.03 -7.11
CA GLU A 243 11.12 -11.52 -8.16
C GLU A 243 11.74 -11.82 -9.52
N PHE A 244 10.95 -12.46 -10.39
CA PHE A 244 11.34 -12.77 -11.76
C PHE A 244 10.49 -11.99 -12.76
N ILE A 245 11.13 -11.58 -13.86
CA ILE A 245 10.46 -11.14 -15.07
C ILE A 245 10.35 -12.35 -15.99
N LEU A 246 9.12 -12.72 -16.33
CA LEU A 246 8.83 -13.83 -17.23
C LEU A 246 8.33 -13.30 -18.58
N ASP A 247 9.01 -13.68 -19.66
CA ASP A 247 8.55 -13.43 -21.01
C ASP A 247 7.30 -14.29 -21.32
N LYS A 248 6.31 -13.68 -21.98
CA LYS A 248 5.03 -14.36 -22.25
C LYS A 248 5.13 -15.38 -23.37
N LYS A 249 6.01 -15.17 -24.36
CA LYS A 249 6.09 -15.99 -25.58
C LYS A 249 7.13 -17.10 -25.43
N SER A 250 8.34 -16.74 -25.02
CA SER A 250 9.44 -17.69 -24.88
C SER A 250 9.41 -18.46 -23.57
N HIS A 251 8.64 -17.98 -22.58
CA HIS A 251 8.68 -18.46 -21.20
C HIS A 251 10.06 -18.36 -20.53
N ALA A 252 11.00 -17.62 -21.13
CA ALA A 252 12.26 -17.29 -20.49
C ALA A 252 12.00 -16.38 -19.29
N PHE A 253 12.63 -16.69 -18.15
CA PHE A 253 12.55 -15.87 -16.96
C PHE A 253 13.91 -15.35 -16.54
N HIS A 254 13.91 -14.18 -15.91
CA HIS A 254 15.13 -13.53 -15.48
C HIS A 254 14.92 -12.90 -14.10
N PHE A 255 15.93 -13.04 -13.24
CA PHE A 255 16.00 -12.42 -11.94
C PHE A 255 15.92 -10.90 -12.06
N MET A 256 15.01 -10.32 -11.29
CA MET A 256 14.87 -8.87 -11.18
C MET A 256 15.53 -8.36 -9.91
N GLU A 257 15.10 -8.89 -8.76
CA GLU A 257 15.62 -8.56 -7.44
C GLU A 257 15.19 -9.61 -6.41
N MET A 258 15.80 -9.54 -5.22
CA MET A 258 15.41 -10.31 -4.05
C MET A 258 15.06 -9.33 -2.94
N ASN A 259 13.81 -9.40 -2.45
CA ASN A 259 13.38 -8.60 -1.31
C ASN A 259 13.67 -9.39 -0.03
N THR A 260 14.45 -8.78 0.84
CA THR A 260 15.07 -9.42 2.02
C THR A 260 14.17 -9.34 3.26
N ARG A 261 12.88 -9.63 3.06
CA ARG A 261 11.82 -9.45 4.07
C ARG A 261 10.56 -10.24 3.69
N LEU A 262 9.62 -10.29 4.62
CA LEU A 262 8.24 -10.69 4.32
C LEU A 262 7.64 -9.73 3.27
N GLN A 263 6.89 -10.27 2.31
CA GLN A 263 6.16 -9.46 1.33
C GLN A 263 4.80 -9.03 1.85
N VAL A 264 4.31 -7.89 1.39
CA VAL A 264 3.00 -7.36 1.79
C VAL A 264 1.90 -8.36 1.41
N GLU A 265 2.03 -8.94 0.22
CA GLU A 265 1.13 -9.90 -0.42
C GLU A 265 1.33 -11.38 -0.02
N HIS A 266 2.11 -11.64 1.02
CA HIS A 266 2.28 -12.99 1.56
C HIS A 266 0.96 -13.73 1.89
N PRO A 267 -0.17 -13.08 2.24
CA PRO A 267 -1.41 -13.79 2.52
C PRO A 267 -1.92 -14.62 1.34
N ILE A 268 -1.65 -14.24 0.08
CA ILE A 268 -2.02 -15.08 -1.08
C ILE A 268 -1.33 -16.43 -1.00
N THR A 269 -0.05 -16.44 -0.64
CA THR A 269 0.71 -17.68 -0.49
C THR A 269 0.20 -18.49 0.69
N GLU A 270 -0.08 -17.85 1.82
CA GLU A 270 -0.67 -18.53 2.99
C GLU A 270 -2.00 -19.22 2.62
N MET A 271 -2.89 -18.52 1.90
CA MET A 271 -4.22 -19.05 1.55
C MET A 271 -4.18 -20.25 0.58
N ILE A 272 -3.15 -20.38 -0.25
CA ILE A 272 -3.02 -21.52 -1.18
C ILE A 272 -2.14 -22.65 -0.64
N THR A 273 -1.29 -22.37 0.35
CA THR A 273 -0.37 -23.36 0.95
C THR A 273 -0.86 -23.87 2.29
N ASP A 274 -1.84 -23.19 2.90
CA ASP A 274 -2.32 -23.48 4.26
C ASP A 274 -1.18 -23.35 5.30
N THR A 275 -0.39 -22.28 5.18
CA THR A 275 0.75 -22.00 6.05
C THR A 275 0.62 -20.61 6.70
N ASP A 276 1.37 -20.39 7.79
CA ASP A 276 1.56 -19.06 8.38
C ASP A 276 3.06 -18.71 8.34
N LEU A 277 3.40 -17.78 7.44
CA LEU A 277 4.78 -17.40 7.19
C LEU A 277 5.38 -16.59 8.35
N VAL A 278 4.57 -15.82 9.07
CA VAL A 278 5.01 -15.11 10.28
C VAL A 278 5.33 -16.11 11.40
N GLU A 279 4.53 -17.16 11.53
CA GLU A 279 4.80 -18.25 12.48
C GLU A 279 6.13 -18.93 12.16
N TRP A 280 6.37 -19.24 10.88
CA TRP A 280 7.63 -19.85 10.45
C TRP A 280 8.82 -18.92 10.68
N GLN A 281 8.65 -17.61 10.47
CA GLN A 281 9.68 -16.63 10.81
C GLN A 281 10.04 -16.66 12.30
N ILE A 282 9.05 -16.72 13.20
CA ILE A 282 9.28 -16.79 14.66
C ILE A 282 9.96 -18.10 15.06
N LYS A 283 9.51 -19.23 14.51
CA LYS A 283 10.09 -20.57 14.76
C LYS A 283 11.54 -20.65 14.31
N VAL A 284 11.83 -20.26 13.07
CA VAL A 284 13.20 -20.25 12.52
C VAL A 284 14.10 -19.31 13.31
N ALA A 285 13.60 -18.13 13.69
CA ALA A 285 14.35 -17.19 14.53
C ALA A 285 14.63 -17.74 15.95
N SER A 286 13.79 -18.65 16.46
CA SER A 286 14.01 -19.38 17.71
C SER A 286 15.02 -20.53 17.58
N GLY A 287 15.50 -20.79 16.37
CA GLY A 287 16.41 -21.89 16.03
C GLY A 287 15.71 -23.22 15.73
N GLU A 288 14.38 -23.21 15.56
CA GLU A 288 13.64 -24.39 15.13
C GLU A 288 13.85 -24.66 13.64
N LYS A 289 13.58 -25.91 13.23
CA LYS A 289 13.55 -26.29 11.81
C LYS A 289 12.24 -25.82 11.16
N LEU A 290 12.23 -25.77 9.84
CA LEU A 290 10.99 -25.55 9.09
C LEU A 290 9.97 -26.65 9.42
N PRO A 291 8.68 -26.29 9.61
CA PRO A 291 7.65 -27.29 9.94
C PRO A 291 7.36 -28.30 8.84
N LEU A 292 7.64 -27.96 7.57
CA LEU A 292 7.35 -28.79 6.40
C LEU A 292 8.55 -28.82 5.45
N SER A 293 8.74 -29.94 4.74
CA SER A 293 9.63 -30.06 3.59
C SER A 293 9.00 -29.45 2.34
N GLN A 294 9.79 -29.27 1.27
CA GLN A 294 9.31 -28.71 0.01
C GLN A 294 8.23 -29.59 -0.65
N GLU A 295 8.31 -30.91 -0.48
CA GLU A 295 7.37 -31.89 -1.04
C GLU A 295 6.04 -31.94 -0.27
N GLU A 296 6.06 -31.57 1.01
CA GLU A 296 4.88 -31.52 1.88
C GLU A 296 4.02 -30.27 1.64
N ILE A 297 4.59 -29.22 1.02
CA ILE A 297 3.87 -28.00 0.67
C ILE A 297 2.96 -28.27 -0.53
N THR A 298 1.68 -28.42 -0.26
CA THR A 298 0.65 -28.61 -1.30
C THR A 298 0.03 -27.27 -1.70
N LEU A 299 -0.19 -27.08 -3.00
CA LEU A 299 -0.87 -25.89 -3.53
C LEU A 299 -2.34 -26.20 -3.79
N LYS A 300 -3.24 -25.52 -3.07
CA LYS A 300 -4.68 -25.72 -3.13
C LYS A 300 -5.38 -24.47 -3.67
N GLY A 301 -6.18 -24.64 -4.72
CA GLY A 301 -7.02 -23.59 -5.29
C GLY A 301 -6.24 -22.36 -5.76
N HIS A 302 -6.89 -21.20 -5.70
CA HIS A 302 -6.36 -19.91 -6.10
C HIS A 302 -6.75 -18.83 -5.09
N ALA A 303 -5.87 -17.87 -4.88
CA ALA A 303 -6.13 -16.73 -4.03
C ALA A 303 -5.84 -15.40 -4.74
N PHE A 304 -6.61 -14.38 -4.35
CA PHE A 304 -6.46 -13.02 -4.83
C PHE A 304 -6.37 -12.08 -3.63
N GLU A 305 -5.52 -11.06 -3.73
CA GLU A 305 -5.48 -9.96 -2.77
C GLU A 305 -5.83 -8.64 -3.48
N ALA A 306 -6.65 -7.82 -2.81
CA ALA A 306 -6.82 -6.42 -3.14
C ALA A 306 -6.34 -5.57 -1.96
N ARG A 307 -5.49 -4.59 -2.26
CA ARG A 307 -5.08 -3.57 -1.30
C ARG A 307 -6.09 -2.43 -1.28
N ILE A 308 -6.55 -2.09 -0.09
CA ILE A 308 -7.49 -1.01 0.15
C ILE A 308 -6.67 0.19 0.60
N TYR A 309 -6.52 1.16 -0.29
CA TYR A 309 -5.82 2.41 -0.02
C TYR A 309 -6.80 3.54 0.24
N ALA A 310 -6.43 4.43 1.16
CA ALA A 310 -7.01 5.76 1.28
C ALA A 310 -6.48 6.63 0.13
N GLU A 311 -6.99 6.42 -1.08
CA GLU A 311 -6.63 7.21 -2.27
C GLU A 311 -7.90 7.65 -2.99
N ASP A 312 -7.83 8.72 -3.78
CA ASP A 312 -8.91 9.15 -4.67
C ASP A 312 -8.64 8.75 -6.13
N PRO A 313 -9.24 7.66 -6.65
CA PRO A 313 -9.08 7.28 -8.05
C PRO A 313 -9.54 8.35 -9.04
N ARG A 314 -10.55 9.16 -8.69
CA ARG A 314 -11.09 10.22 -9.55
C ARG A 314 -10.18 11.45 -9.56
N GLY A 315 -9.54 11.72 -8.43
CA GLY A 315 -8.51 12.75 -8.26
C GLY A 315 -7.12 12.36 -8.79
N GLY A 316 -6.97 11.20 -9.42
CA GLY A 316 -5.67 10.74 -9.93
C GLY A 316 -4.80 10.01 -8.91
N PHE A 317 -5.42 9.25 -8.01
CA PHE A 317 -4.76 8.48 -6.93
C PHE A 317 -4.07 9.36 -5.89
N LEU A 318 -4.63 10.54 -5.63
CA LEU A 318 -4.16 11.38 -4.55
C LEU A 318 -4.37 10.65 -3.22
N PRO A 319 -3.33 10.51 -2.39
CA PRO A 319 -3.48 9.91 -1.08
C PRO A 319 -4.38 10.78 -0.21
N GLY A 320 -5.39 10.15 0.37
CA GLY A 320 -6.27 10.72 1.37
C GLY A 320 -5.74 10.44 2.77
N ALA A 321 -6.00 11.36 3.68
CA ALA A 321 -5.66 11.24 5.08
C ALA A 321 -6.73 11.90 5.94
N GLY A 322 -7.08 11.25 7.05
CA GLY A 322 -7.84 11.75 8.18
C GLY A 322 -8.96 10.79 8.63
N HIS A 323 -10.01 11.32 9.26
CA HIS A 323 -10.94 10.50 10.06
C HIS A 323 -11.82 9.54 9.23
N LEU A 324 -11.90 8.29 9.70
CA LEU A 324 -12.71 7.21 9.13
C LEU A 324 -14.11 7.16 9.78
N SER A 325 -15.02 8.01 9.30
CA SER A 325 -16.37 8.14 9.87
C SER A 325 -17.21 6.86 9.78
N TYR A 326 -16.97 6.04 8.75
CA TYR A 326 -17.65 4.76 8.56
C TYR A 326 -16.71 3.74 7.93
N VAL A 327 -16.66 2.55 8.55
CA VAL A 327 -15.93 1.40 8.03
C VAL A 327 -16.80 0.16 8.20
N SER A 328 -17.24 -0.40 7.08
CA SER A 328 -17.93 -1.69 7.01
C SER A 328 -17.09 -2.62 6.16
N THR A 329 -16.65 -3.74 6.72
CA THR A 329 -15.88 -4.77 6.01
C THR A 329 -16.79 -5.95 5.63
N PRO A 330 -16.38 -6.79 4.66
CA PRO A 330 -16.93 -8.14 4.54
C PRO A 330 -16.66 -8.93 5.83
N GLU A 331 -17.50 -9.93 6.09
CA GLU A 331 -17.27 -10.90 7.17
C GLU A 331 -16.08 -11.81 6.82
N ALA A 332 -15.24 -12.06 7.83
CA ALA A 332 -14.14 -13.00 7.70
C ALA A 332 -14.68 -14.44 7.68
N ALA A 333 -14.11 -15.27 6.81
CA ALA A 333 -14.42 -16.68 6.64
C ALA A 333 -13.17 -17.43 6.18
N ASP A 334 -13.22 -18.77 6.13
CA ASP A 334 -12.10 -19.60 5.69
C ASP A 334 -11.58 -19.24 4.29
N ASP A 335 -12.45 -18.70 3.43
CA ASP A 335 -12.15 -18.28 2.07
C ASP A 335 -12.05 -16.76 1.88
N THR A 336 -12.23 -15.98 2.95
CA THR A 336 -12.29 -14.51 2.93
C THR A 336 -11.58 -13.96 4.15
N ARG A 337 -10.39 -13.41 3.94
CA ARG A 337 -9.49 -12.92 4.98
C ARG A 337 -9.30 -11.41 4.88
N ILE A 338 -9.35 -10.72 6.02
CA ILE A 338 -9.12 -9.28 6.12
C ILE A 338 -7.90 -9.02 7.03
N GLU A 339 -6.88 -8.37 6.46
CA GLU A 339 -5.74 -7.83 7.18
C GLU A 339 -5.93 -6.31 7.29
N THR A 340 -6.18 -5.77 8.48
CA THR A 340 -6.45 -4.33 8.66
C THR A 340 -5.59 -3.72 9.75
N GLY A 341 -5.16 -2.48 9.54
CA GLY A 341 -4.47 -1.64 10.52
C GLY A 341 -5.37 -0.61 11.19
N VAL A 342 -6.65 -0.54 10.80
CA VAL A 342 -7.58 0.51 11.24
C VAL A 342 -8.95 -0.07 11.61
N ARG A 343 -9.70 0.70 12.40
CA ARG A 343 -11.12 0.52 12.75
C ARG A 343 -11.91 1.79 12.43
N GLN A 344 -13.25 1.68 12.44
CA GLN A 344 -14.10 2.86 12.36
C GLN A 344 -13.74 3.84 13.51
N GLY A 345 -13.64 5.12 13.18
CA GLY A 345 -13.23 6.17 14.11
C GLY A 345 -11.72 6.41 14.19
N ASP A 346 -10.89 5.53 13.63
CA ASP A 346 -9.46 5.81 13.51
C ASP A 346 -9.18 6.92 12.48
N GLU A 347 -7.96 7.42 12.50
CA GLU A 347 -7.45 8.42 11.57
C GLU A 347 -6.39 7.83 10.64
N VAL A 348 -6.52 8.05 9.34
CA VAL A 348 -5.45 7.77 8.38
C VAL A 348 -4.49 8.94 8.38
N SER A 349 -3.31 8.77 8.98
CA SER A 349 -2.31 9.83 9.09
C SER A 349 -1.65 10.18 7.74
N ILE A 350 -1.32 11.46 7.56
CA ILE A 350 -0.55 11.99 6.42
C ILE A 350 0.91 11.50 6.40
N HIS A 351 1.42 11.01 7.54
CA HIS A 351 2.84 10.74 7.73
C HIS A 351 3.27 9.37 7.19
N TYR A 352 2.32 8.52 6.81
CA TYR A 352 2.56 7.12 6.50
C TYR A 352 1.81 6.65 5.27
N ASP A 353 2.12 5.43 4.85
CA ASP A 353 1.45 4.75 3.73
C ASP A 353 -0.09 4.75 3.91
N PRO A 354 -0.88 5.01 2.85
CA PRO A 354 -2.32 5.17 2.94
C PRO A 354 -3.05 3.81 2.91
N MET A 355 -2.35 2.67 2.91
CA MET A 355 -2.96 1.35 2.93
C MET A 355 -3.69 1.12 4.26
N ILE A 356 -5.01 1.02 4.15
CA ILE A 356 -5.95 0.77 5.26
C ILE A 356 -5.94 -0.72 5.60
N ALA A 357 -6.08 -1.56 4.57
CA ALA A 357 -6.29 -2.99 4.71
C ALA A 357 -5.91 -3.78 3.45
N LYS A 358 -5.86 -5.10 3.59
CA LYS A 358 -5.81 -6.07 2.50
C LYS A 358 -7.01 -7.01 2.62
N LEU A 359 -7.74 -7.15 1.52
CA LEU A 359 -8.79 -8.14 1.36
C LEU A 359 -8.22 -9.30 0.55
N VAL A 360 -8.22 -10.48 1.13
CA VAL A 360 -7.69 -11.69 0.50
C VAL A 360 -8.83 -12.70 0.39
N VAL A 361 -9.04 -13.25 -0.80
CA VAL A 361 -10.07 -14.27 -1.02
C VAL A 361 -9.46 -15.51 -1.65
N TRP A 362 -10.05 -16.66 -1.38
CA TRP A 362 -9.66 -17.95 -1.95
C TRP A 362 -10.85 -18.60 -2.69
N GLY A 363 -10.55 -19.36 -3.74
CA GLY A 363 -11.53 -20.16 -4.47
C GLY A 363 -10.90 -21.45 -5.00
N LYS A 364 -11.73 -22.48 -5.22
CA LYS A 364 -11.26 -23.75 -5.78
C LYS A 364 -10.76 -23.56 -7.20
N LYS A 365 -11.45 -22.71 -7.97
CA LYS A 365 -11.07 -22.28 -9.31
C LYS A 365 -10.75 -20.78 -9.32
N ARG A 366 -9.95 -20.37 -10.29
CA ARG A 366 -9.52 -18.98 -10.43
C ARG A 366 -10.68 -18.03 -10.67
N GLU A 367 -11.62 -18.42 -11.53
CA GLU A 367 -12.81 -17.63 -11.88
C GLU A 367 -13.73 -17.44 -10.66
N GLU A 368 -13.80 -18.46 -9.80
CA GLU A 368 -14.52 -18.41 -8.53
C GLU A 368 -13.86 -17.40 -7.58
N GLY A 369 -12.54 -17.49 -7.38
CA GLY A 369 -11.78 -16.56 -6.54
C GLY A 369 -11.93 -15.11 -7.01
N LEU A 370 -11.85 -14.85 -8.32
CA LEU A 370 -12.03 -13.51 -8.88
C LEU A 370 -13.46 -12.98 -8.71
N SER A 371 -14.46 -13.84 -8.91
CA SER A 371 -15.87 -13.47 -8.71
C SER A 371 -16.15 -13.15 -7.24
N LYS A 372 -15.56 -13.94 -6.32
CA LYS A 372 -15.62 -13.71 -4.88
C LYS A 372 -14.94 -12.40 -4.49
N LEU A 373 -13.76 -12.09 -5.04
CA LEU A 373 -13.07 -10.82 -4.77
C LEU A 373 -13.97 -9.63 -5.14
N LYS A 374 -14.58 -9.67 -6.34
CA LYS A 374 -15.50 -8.61 -6.80
C LYS A 374 -16.71 -8.47 -5.88
N ALA A 375 -17.28 -9.58 -5.40
CA ALA A 375 -18.39 -9.54 -4.46
C ALA A 375 -17.98 -8.95 -3.11
N LYS A 376 -16.86 -9.42 -2.53
CA LYS A 376 -16.36 -8.96 -1.23
C LYS A 376 -15.87 -7.51 -1.23
N LEU A 377 -15.35 -7.02 -2.34
CA LEU A 377 -15.03 -5.59 -2.51
C LEU A 377 -16.27 -4.69 -2.42
N ARG A 378 -17.45 -5.15 -2.85
CA ARG A 378 -18.70 -4.38 -2.74
C ARG A 378 -19.21 -4.28 -1.30
N GLU A 379 -18.90 -5.27 -0.47
CA GLU A 379 -19.23 -5.28 0.96
C GLU A 379 -18.29 -4.34 1.75
N TYR A 380 -17.12 -4.01 1.19
CA TYR A 380 -16.12 -3.14 1.79
C TYR A 380 -16.49 -1.66 1.54
N ASN A 381 -17.06 -1.01 2.55
CA ASN A 381 -17.59 0.35 2.46
C ASN A 381 -16.87 1.25 3.45
N ILE A 382 -16.12 2.23 2.94
CA ILE A 382 -15.36 3.21 3.75
C ILE A 382 -15.77 4.63 3.35
N THR A 383 -16.07 5.47 4.32
CA THR A 383 -16.21 6.92 4.14
C THR A 383 -15.24 7.67 5.04
N CYS A 384 -14.71 8.76 4.51
CA CYS A 384 -13.79 9.68 5.17
C CYS A 384 -14.13 11.09 4.70
N ILE A 385 -13.82 12.11 5.50
CA ILE A 385 -14.32 13.49 5.30
C ILE A 385 -13.70 14.18 4.05
N PHE A 386 -12.78 13.54 3.31
CA PHE A 386 -11.93 14.20 2.31
C PHE A 386 -12.50 14.31 0.89
N GLN A 387 -13.65 13.71 0.58
CA GLN A 387 -14.24 13.76 -0.75
C GLN A 387 -15.61 14.44 -0.72
N ASN A 388 -15.60 15.73 -1.03
CA ASN A 388 -16.78 16.57 -0.99
C ASN A 388 -17.42 16.66 -2.37
N VAL A 389 -18.65 16.16 -2.50
CA VAL A 389 -19.65 16.83 -3.33
C VAL A 389 -20.53 17.58 -2.34
N CYS A 390 -20.54 18.91 -2.36
CA CYS A 390 -21.41 19.66 -1.46
C CYS A 390 -22.87 19.36 -1.80
N TYR A 391 -23.63 18.82 -0.84
CA TYR A 391 -25.07 18.78 -0.91
C TYR A 391 -25.57 20.17 -0.56
N VAL A 392 -25.86 20.98 -1.58
CA VAL A 392 -26.91 21.99 -1.42
C VAL A 392 -28.20 21.24 -1.73
N ALA A 393 -29.27 21.50 -0.97
CA ALA A 393 -30.60 20.98 -1.30
C ALA A 393 -31.07 21.62 -2.62
N ILE A 394 -30.50 21.18 -3.74
CA ILE A 394 -30.87 21.65 -5.07
C ILE A 394 -31.94 20.67 -5.56
N PRO A 395 -33.16 21.12 -5.86
CA PRO A 395 -34.16 20.29 -6.51
C PRO A 395 -33.72 19.84 -7.91
N SER A 396 -32.58 20.29 -8.43
CA SER A 396 -32.03 19.98 -9.74
C SER A 396 -30.54 19.63 -9.71
N TYR A 397 -30.15 18.50 -10.31
CA TYR A 397 -28.78 18.03 -10.50
C TYR A 397 -28.38 18.13 -11.96
N GLN A 398 -27.26 18.80 -12.25
CA GLN A 398 -26.65 18.75 -13.57
C GLN A 398 -25.76 17.51 -13.65
N LEU A 399 -26.13 16.58 -14.52
CA LEU A 399 -25.45 15.33 -14.79
C LEU A 399 -24.86 15.38 -16.19
N LYS A 400 -23.59 14.99 -16.34
CA LYS A 400 -23.01 14.80 -17.66
C LYS A 400 -23.17 13.34 -18.08
N PHE A 401 -23.92 13.10 -19.14
CA PHE A 401 -24.07 11.76 -19.72
C PHE A 401 -23.45 11.77 -21.12
N LYS A 402 -22.34 11.05 -21.28
CA LYS A 402 -21.46 11.17 -22.46
C LYS A 402 -20.98 12.63 -22.62
N ASP A 403 -21.25 13.24 -23.76
CA ASP A 403 -20.88 14.64 -24.07
C ASP A 403 -22.04 15.63 -23.89
N THR A 404 -23.16 15.18 -23.29
CA THR A 404 -24.35 16.01 -23.08
C THR A 404 -24.55 16.33 -21.60
N ASP A 405 -24.80 17.60 -21.30
CA ASP A 405 -25.23 18.03 -19.96
C ASP A 405 -26.75 17.88 -19.85
N ILE A 406 -27.19 17.10 -18.86
CA ILE A 406 -28.59 16.81 -18.55
C ILE A 406 -28.91 17.44 -17.20
N ILE A 407 -29.99 18.20 -17.11
CA ILE A 407 -30.48 18.70 -15.82
C ILE A 407 -31.61 17.78 -15.35
N MET A 408 -31.36 17.05 -14.27
CA MET A 408 -32.35 16.20 -13.60
C MET A 408 -32.98 16.96 -12.44
N THR A 409 -34.30 17.18 -12.45
CA THR A 409 -35.03 17.80 -11.34
C THR A 409 -35.81 16.75 -10.55
N GLY A 410 -35.69 16.72 -9.23
CA GLY A 410 -36.41 15.79 -8.35
C GLY A 410 -37.41 16.51 -7.45
N ARG A 411 -38.61 15.94 -7.30
CA ARG A 411 -39.63 16.37 -6.34
C ARG A 411 -39.96 15.24 -5.38
N PHE A 412 -40.01 15.54 -4.08
CA PHE A 412 -40.56 14.63 -3.07
C PHE A 412 -42.08 14.79 -2.99
N ASN A 413 -42.82 13.70 -3.11
CA ASN A 413 -44.28 13.70 -3.21
C ASN A 413 -44.98 13.20 -1.93
N GLY A 414 -44.23 12.88 -0.87
CA GLY A 414 -44.76 12.18 0.32
C GLY A 414 -44.70 10.66 0.18
N ASP A 415 -44.92 9.93 1.28
CA ASP A 415 -44.91 8.45 1.34
C ASP A 415 -43.68 7.81 0.70
N ASN A 416 -42.49 8.38 0.89
CA ASN A 416 -41.25 7.89 0.29
C ASN A 416 -41.25 7.85 -1.26
N ARG A 417 -42.16 8.60 -1.91
CA ARG A 417 -42.24 8.73 -3.37
C ARG A 417 -41.56 10.00 -3.86
N PHE A 418 -40.88 9.86 -4.98
CA PHE A 418 -40.15 10.91 -5.66
C PHE A 418 -40.50 10.89 -7.15
N SER A 419 -40.61 12.06 -7.78
CA SER A 419 -40.70 12.15 -9.24
C SER A 419 -39.47 12.88 -9.77
N PHE A 420 -38.80 12.29 -10.76
CA PHE A 420 -37.62 12.87 -11.40
C PHE A 420 -37.93 13.28 -12.84
N SER A 421 -37.41 14.43 -13.27
CA SER A 421 -37.52 14.89 -14.66
C SER A 421 -36.23 15.33 -15.30
N CYS A 422 -35.98 14.88 -16.53
CA CYS A 422 -34.91 15.37 -17.40
C CYS A 422 -35.46 16.33 -18.47
N ASP A 423 -34.60 17.19 -19.01
CA ASP A 423 -34.86 18.00 -20.22
C ASP A 423 -36.07 18.95 -20.14
N GLY A 424 -36.18 19.71 -19.04
CA GLY A 424 -37.21 20.75 -18.89
C GLY A 424 -38.61 20.22 -18.57
N GLY A 425 -38.72 19.05 -17.91
CA GLY A 425 -39.97 18.57 -17.31
C GLY A 425 -40.83 17.68 -18.21
N LYS A 426 -40.29 17.11 -19.29
CA LYS A 426 -41.06 16.28 -20.24
C LYS A 426 -41.14 14.80 -19.87
N THR A 427 -40.16 14.27 -19.16
CA THR A 427 -40.14 12.87 -18.72
C THR A 427 -40.25 12.85 -17.22
N TYR A 428 -41.26 12.18 -16.65
CA TYR A 428 -41.34 11.93 -15.21
C TYR A 428 -41.10 10.45 -14.96
N THR A 429 -40.15 10.13 -14.10
CA THR A 429 -39.99 8.79 -13.57
C THR A 429 -40.44 8.80 -12.12
N ASP A 430 -41.46 8.01 -11.81
CA ASP A 430 -41.86 7.76 -10.44
C ASP A 430 -40.89 6.77 -9.81
N ALA A 431 -40.43 7.16 -8.62
CA ALA A 431 -39.53 6.37 -7.81
C ALA A 431 -40.10 6.25 -6.40
N HIS A 432 -39.89 5.09 -5.80
CA HIS A 432 -40.20 4.85 -4.41
C HIS A 432 -38.94 4.36 -3.70
N ALA A 433 -38.56 4.96 -2.58
CA ALA A 433 -37.32 4.61 -1.91
C ALA A 433 -37.48 4.45 -0.41
N THR A 434 -37.08 3.30 0.13
CA THR A 434 -37.13 3.01 1.57
C THR A 434 -35.75 2.69 2.11
N ILE A 435 -35.51 3.01 3.39
CA ILE A 435 -34.29 2.63 4.09
C ILE A 435 -34.65 1.59 5.14
N THR A 436 -34.03 0.42 5.08
CA THR A 436 -34.17 -0.64 6.09
C THR A 436 -32.82 -0.98 6.70
N LYS A 437 -32.81 -1.55 7.90
CA LYS A 437 -31.57 -1.98 8.57
C LYS A 437 -31.37 -3.47 8.34
N PHE A 438 -30.20 -3.87 7.85
CA PHE A 438 -29.82 -5.26 7.63
C PHE A 438 -28.34 -5.46 8.00
N ASN A 439 -28.02 -6.44 8.87
CA ASN A 439 -26.67 -6.71 9.37
C ASN A 439 -25.92 -5.44 9.82
N ASN A 440 -26.58 -4.59 10.63
CA ASN A 440 -26.06 -3.30 11.10
C ASN A 440 -25.74 -2.25 10.02
N LYS A 441 -26.15 -2.48 8.76
CA LYS A 441 -26.03 -1.55 7.64
C LYS A 441 -27.41 -0.95 7.32
N ASN A 442 -27.45 0.29 6.86
CA ASN A 442 -28.68 0.88 6.34
C ASN A 442 -28.73 0.62 4.82
N ILE A 443 -29.77 -0.06 4.35
CA ILE A 443 -29.94 -0.41 2.94
C ILE A 443 -31.03 0.49 2.36
N LEU A 444 -30.63 1.35 1.42
CA LEU A 444 -31.55 2.10 0.57
C LEU A 444 -32.04 1.18 -0.55
N THR A 445 -33.35 0.90 -0.56
CA THR A 445 -34.03 0.20 -1.65
C THR A 445 -34.87 1.20 -2.43
N ALA A 446 -34.47 1.51 -3.65
CA ALA A 446 -35.18 2.41 -4.56
C ALA A 446 -35.76 1.63 -5.75
N THR A 447 -37.06 1.73 -5.97
CA THR A 447 -37.74 1.23 -7.17
C THR A 447 -37.91 2.39 -8.14
N ILE A 448 -37.38 2.29 -9.35
CA ILE A 448 -37.42 3.32 -10.39
C ILE A 448 -37.87 2.62 -11.69
N ASN A 449 -39.03 3.00 -12.23
CA ASN A 449 -39.63 2.32 -13.40
C ASN A 449 -39.65 0.78 -13.27
N ASP A 450 -40.15 0.28 -12.12
CA ASP A 450 -40.21 -1.15 -11.74
C ASP A 450 -38.85 -1.86 -11.56
N ILE A 451 -37.73 -1.16 -11.74
CA ILE A 451 -36.40 -1.70 -11.47
C ILE A 451 -36.02 -1.40 -10.02
N ILE A 452 -35.67 -2.44 -9.26
CA ILE A 452 -35.27 -2.32 -7.85
C ILE A 452 -33.75 -2.19 -7.75
N TYR A 453 -33.31 -1.06 -7.20
CA TYR A 453 -31.93 -0.76 -6.83
C TYR A 453 -31.77 -0.91 -5.32
N LYS A 454 -30.72 -1.62 -4.89
CA LYS A 454 -30.36 -1.74 -3.47
C LYS A 454 -28.92 -1.28 -3.28
N THR A 455 -28.69 -0.40 -2.32
CA THR A 455 -27.37 0.14 -2.00
C THR A 455 -27.22 0.39 -0.50
N ASN A 456 -26.01 0.22 0.01
CA ASN A 456 -25.72 0.63 1.38
C ASN A 456 -25.66 2.16 1.45
N VAL A 457 -26.28 2.73 2.48
CA VAL A 457 -26.26 4.17 2.75
C VAL A 457 -25.71 4.42 4.14
N TYR A 458 -24.81 5.39 4.25
CA TYR A 458 -24.34 5.91 5.53
C TYR A 458 -24.69 7.38 5.62
N ARG A 459 -25.21 7.81 6.77
CA ARG A 459 -25.50 9.22 7.04
C ARG A 459 -25.08 9.54 8.47
N ASN A 460 -24.31 10.61 8.64
CA ASN A 460 -24.12 11.30 9.92
C ASN A 460 -24.49 12.78 9.76
N GLU A 461 -24.08 13.64 10.68
CA GLU A 461 -24.39 15.08 10.65
C GLU A 461 -23.69 15.83 9.51
N GLU A 462 -22.58 15.30 8.98
CA GLU A 462 -21.70 16.00 8.04
C GLU A 462 -21.66 15.34 6.66
N VAL A 463 -21.97 14.05 6.57
CA VAL A 463 -21.71 13.23 5.39
C VAL A 463 -22.90 12.32 5.13
N LEU A 464 -23.30 12.24 3.85
CA LEU A 464 -24.16 11.22 3.29
C LEU A 464 -23.36 10.45 2.23
N ALA A 465 -23.22 9.13 2.38
CA ALA A 465 -22.50 8.28 1.44
C ALA A 465 -23.39 7.13 0.95
N LEU A 466 -23.36 6.88 -0.36
CA LEU A 466 -24.03 5.77 -1.05
C LEU A 466 -22.96 4.85 -1.65
N PHE A 467 -23.11 3.54 -1.46
CA PHE A 467 -22.17 2.53 -1.94
C PHE A 467 -22.83 1.65 -3.00
N GLY A 468 -22.76 2.09 -4.25
CA GLY A 468 -23.39 1.45 -5.40
C GLY A 468 -22.46 0.46 -6.13
N GLN A 469 -22.97 -0.14 -7.21
CA GLN A 469 -22.19 -1.09 -8.01
C GLN A 469 -20.97 -0.44 -8.71
N GLU A 470 -21.06 0.84 -9.04
CA GLU A 470 -19.99 1.61 -9.70
C GLU A 470 -19.03 2.30 -8.71
N GLY A 471 -19.24 2.11 -7.41
CA GLY A 471 -18.39 2.66 -6.36
C GLY A 471 -19.12 3.56 -5.36
N LYS A 472 -18.35 4.45 -4.73
CA LYS A 472 -18.84 5.34 -3.67
C LYS A 472 -19.24 6.70 -4.23
N LEU A 473 -20.45 7.13 -3.92
CA LEU A 473 -20.89 8.53 -4.02
C LEU A 473 -20.95 9.12 -2.61
N GLN A 474 -20.39 10.31 -2.41
CA GLN A 474 -20.29 10.94 -1.11
C GLN A 474 -20.69 12.41 -1.22
N PHE A 475 -21.53 12.85 -0.31
CA PHE A 475 -22.07 14.19 -0.22
C PHE A 475 -21.76 14.81 1.15
N SER A 476 -21.39 16.08 1.19
CA SER A 476 -21.24 16.86 2.42
C SER A 476 -22.57 17.51 2.75
N LEU A 477 -23.11 17.27 3.94
CA LEU A 477 -24.36 17.85 4.39
C LEU A 477 -24.11 19.28 4.91
N PRO A 478 -24.95 20.25 4.51
CA PRO A 478 -24.76 21.64 4.89
C PRO A 478 -25.08 21.82 6.37
N ARG A 479 -24.21 22.55 7.09
CA ARG A 479 -24.44 22.93 8.50
C ARG A 479 -25.30 24.19 8.59
N PRO A 480 -26.06 24.39 9.68
CA PRO A 480 -26.82 25.62 9.90
C PRO A 480 -25.94 26.86 9.87
N THR A 481 -26.44 27.95 9.28
CA THR A 481 -25.67 29.16 8.91
C THR A 481 -25.02 29.88 10.10
N TYR A 482 -25.50 29.68 11.33
CA TYR A 482 -24.89 30.26 12.54
C TYR A 482 -23.58 29.55 12.94
N VAL A 483 -23.35 28.32 12.47
CA VAL A 483 -22.11 27.55 12.71
C VAL A 483 -21.07 27.86 11.63
N THR A 484 -21.49 28.16 10.40
CA THR A 484 -20.58 28.48 9.29
C THR A 484 -20.00 29.90 9.33
N GLN A 485 -20.57 30.83 10.09
CA GLN A 485 -20.03 32.20 10.22
C GLN A 485 -18.65 32.29 10.91
N GLN A 486 -18.17 31.22 11.55
CA GLN A 486 -16.77 31.16 12.01
C GLN A 486 -15.78 30.62 10.95
N GLU A 487 -16.25 30.06 9.84
CA GLU A 487 -15.40 29.41 8.81
C GLU A 487 -15.53 30.04 7.40
N GLU A 488 -16.60 30.80 7.13
CA GLU A 488 -16.93 31.33 5.79
C GLU A 488 -16.13 32.56 5.31
N GLU A 489 -15.18 33.11 6.08
CA GLU A 489 -14.23 34.13 5.55
C GLU A 489 -13.23 33.58 4.50
N SER A 490 -13.26 32.27 4.19
CA SER A 490 -12.21 31.58 3.44
C SER A 490 -12.52 31.13 2.00
N SER A 491 -13.78 31.20 1.52
CA SER A 491 -14.18 30.49 0.28
C SER A 491 -14.20 31.34 -1.01
N THR A 492 -14.14 32.67 -0.94
CA THR A 492 -13.98 33.55 -2.12
C THR A 492 -12.51 33.70 -2.57
N GLY A 493 -11.54 33.13 -1.83
CA GLY A 493 -10.10 33.30 -2.05
C GLY A 493 -9.38 32.24 -2.91
N LEU A 494 -10.08 31.22 -3.42
CA LEU A 494 -9.47 30.06 -4.11
C LEU A 494 -9.19 30.25 -5.62
N ALA A 495 -9.85 31.21 -6.30
CA ALA A 495 -9.66 31.42 -7.74
C ALA A 495 -8.31 32.08 -8.12
N ASN A 496 -7.62 32.68 -7.14
CA ASN A 496 -6.38 33.44 -7.33
C ASN A 496 -5.15 32.79 -6.69
N LYS A 497 -5.20 31.49 -6.39
CA LYS A 497 -4.14 30.80 -5.64
C LYS A 497 -3.93 29.39 -6.17
N ALA A 498 -2.68 28.94 -6.22
CA ALA A 498 -2.35 27.52 -6.30
C ALA A 498 -1.89 27.04 -4.93
N VAL A 499 -2.64 26.09 -4.40
CA VAL A 499 -2.47 25.52 -3.06
C VAL A 499 -1.81 24.15 -3.12
N SER A 500 -1.26 23.72 -1.99
CA SER A 500 -0.78 22.35 -1.83
C SER A 500 -1.99 21.39 -1.74
N PRO A 501 -2.22 20.49 -2.69
CA PRO A 501 -3.39 19.60 -2.66
C PRO A 501 -3.31 18.53 -1.55
N MET A 502 -2.10 18.31 -1.03
CA MET A 502 -1.81 17.37 0.04
C MET A 502 -0.62 17.88 0.86
N PRO A 503 -0.44 17.45 2.11
CA PRO A 503 0.77 17.75 2.85
C PRO A 503 1.99 17.10 2.19
N GLY A 504 3.08 17.83 2.05
CA GLY A 504 4.29 17.33 1.40
C GLY A 504 5.47 18.28 1.53
N VAL A 505 6.60 17.89 0.96
CA VAL A 505 7.79 18.75 0.88
C VAL A 505 7.83 19.43 -0.48
N LEU A 506 8.01 20.75 -0.53
CA LEU A 506 8.18 21.46 -1.80
C LEU A 506 9.55 21.10 -2.41
N ASP A 507 9.57 20.26 -3.44
CA ASP A 507 10.80 19.77 -4.08
C ASP A 507 11.35 20.77 -5.10
N LYS A 508 10.48 21.38 -5.91
CA LYS A 508 10.90 22.39 -6.90
C LYS A 508 9.84 23.45 -7.10
N LEU A 509 10.28 24.69 -7.22
CA LEU A 509 9.51 25.76 -7.86
C LEU A 509 9.95 25.84 -9.32
N LEU A 510 8.99 25.81 -10.24
CA LEU A 510 9.23 25.88 -11.69
C LEU A 510 8.95 27.28 -12.26
N VAL A 511 8.38 28.16 -11.44
CA VAL A 511 8.05 29.55 -11.76
C VAL A 511 8.50 30.46 -10.62
N LYS A 512 8.70 31.73 -10.91
CA LYS A 512 9.02 32.78 -9.95
C LYS A 512 7.99 33.91 -10.00
N CYS A 513 8.01 34.76 -8.97
CA CYS A 513 7.23 35.99 -8.94
C CYS A 513 7.49 36.83 -10.19
N GLY A 514 6.43 37.31 -10.83
CA GLY A 514 6.46 38.07 -12.07
C GLY A 514 6.38 37.25 -13.36
N ASP A 515 6.47 35.92 -13.30
CA ASP A 515 6.31 35.08 -14.50
C ASP A 515 4.85 35.02 -14.95
N THR A 516 4.63 35.02 -16.27
CA THR A 516 3.33 34.74 -16.88
C THR A 516 3.23 33.26 -17.26
N VAL A 517 2.17 32.60 -16.81
CA VAL A 517 1.90 31.18 -17.04
C VAL A 517 0.60 31.00 -17.83
N LYS A 518 0.55 29.98 -18.68
CA LYS A 518 -0.68 29.52 -19.33
C LYS A 518 -1.32 28.37 -18.56
N LYS A 519 -2.62 28.20 -18.73
CA LYS A 519 -3.37 27.06 -18.19
C LYS A 519 -2.69 25.74 -18.58
N GLY A 520 -2.37 24.92 -17.59
CA GLY A 520 -1.71 23.63 -17.75
C GLY A 520 -0.18 23.66 -17.63
N ASP A 521 0.44 24.85 -17.55
CA ASP A 521 1.86 25.00 -17.26
C ASP A 521 2.19 24.50 -15.86
N SER A 522 3.36 23.91 -15.70
CA SER A 522 3.77 23.31 -14.43
C SER A 522 4.35 24.39 -13.52
N LEU A 523 3.82 24.50 -12.30
CA LEU A 523 4.13 25.57 -11.37
C LEU A 523 5.18 25.15 -10.34
N PHE A 524 4.97 24.00 -9.70
CA PHE A 524 5.87 23.47 -8.68
C PHE A 524 5.68 21.96 -8.52
N ILE A 525 6.63 21.34 -7.85
CA ILE A 525 6.68 19.91 -7.58
C ILE A 525 6.69 19.69 -6.07
N LEU A 526 5.73 18.93 -5.57
CA LEU A 526 5.70 18.45 -4.20
C LEU A 526 6.18 17.00 -4.13
N ILE A 527 6.94 16.64 -3.10
CA ILE A 527 7.16 15.26 -2.71
C ILE A 527 6.24 14.96 -1.54
N ALA A 528 5.25 14.12 -1.79
CA ALA A 528 4.43 13.52 -0.76
C ALA A 528 4.55 12.01 -0.89
N MET A 529 4.74 11.31 0.24
CA MET A 529 4.71 9.85 0.25
C MET A 529 5.68 9.19 -0.76
N LYS A 530 6.87 9.78 -0.94
CA LYS A 530 7.92 9.38 -1.91
C LYS A 530 7.54 9.52 -3.40
N MET A 531 6.44 10.18 -3.70
CA MET A 531 5.97 10.46 -5.06
C MET A 531 6.09 11.95 -5.36
N GLU A 532 6.60 12.27 -6.55
CA GLU A 532 6.60 13.64 -7.08
C GLU A 532 5.22 13.98 -7.65
N TYR A 533 4.64 15.09 -7.21
CA TYR A 533 3.38 15.63 -7.70
C TYR A 533 3.62 16.99 -8.33
N VAL A 534 3.28 17.12 -9.61
CA VAL A 534 3.43 18.37 -10.35
C VAL A 534 2.10 19.13 -10.29
N VAL A 535 2.10 20.28 -9.61
CA VAL A 535 0.94 21.19 -9.61
C VAL A 535 1.02 22.07 -10.84
N LYS A 536 -0.11 22.24 -11.53
CA LYS A 536 -0.23 22.99 -12.78
C LYS A 536 -1.15 24.21 -12.64
N ALA A 537 -0.92 25.22 -13.47
CA ALA A 537 -1.75 26.41 -13.53
C ALA A 537 -3.19 26.06 -13.96
N SER A 538 -4.17 26.55 -13.21
CA SER A 538 -5.60 26.34 -13.49
C SER A 538 -6.14 27.28 -14.58
N ARG A 539 -5.44 28.39 -14.83
CA ARG A 539 -5.77 29.44 -15.80
C ARG A 539 -4.51 30.16 -16.27
N ASP A 540 -4.66 31.00 -17.28
CA ASP A 540 -3.64 31.97 -17.67
C ASP A 540 -3.57 33.04 -16.57
N ALA A 541 -2.36 33.35 -16.10
CA ALA A 541 -2.13 34.27 -14.99
C ALA A 541 -0.69 34.77 -14.92
N THR A 542 -0.48 35.87 -14.20
CA THR A 542 0.84 36.30 -13.72
C THR A 542 1.00 35.94 -12.25
N ILE A 543 2.19 35.46 -11.88
CA ILE A 543 2.52 35.02 -10.52
C ILE A 543 2.81 36.25 -9.65
N SER A 544 1.96 36.51 -8.66
CA SER A 544 2.10 37.67 -7.78
C SER A 544 2.96 37.39 -6.55
N LYS A 545 2.97 36.14 -6.06
CA LYS A 545 3.72 35.76 -4.86
C LYS A 545 3.97 34.25 -4.78
N VAL A 546 5.10 33.89 -4.17
CA VAL A 546 5.42 32.52 -3.75
C VAL A 546 5.68 32.51 -2.24
N ASN A 547 5.00 31.66 -1.48
CA ASN A 547 4.98 31.71 0.00
C ASN A 547 5.88 30.67 0.69
N PHE A 548 6.45 29.73 -0.06
CA PHE A 548 7.27 28.64 0.49
C PHE A 548 8.57 28.50 -0.31
N ALA A 549 9.63 28.10 0.37
CA ALA A 549 10.92 27.78 -0.23
C ALA A 549 11.01 26.29 -0.58
N VAL A 550 11.87 25.96 -1.55
CA VAL A 550 12.22 24.57 -1.85
C VAL A 550 12.84 23.93 -0.60
N GLY A 551 12.33 22.77 -0.20
CA GLY A 551 12.68 22.05 1.02
C GLY A 551 11.66 22.21 2.14
N ASP A 552 10.73 23.16 2.05
CA ASP A 552 9.74 23.39 3.11
C ASP A 552 8.69 22.29 3.16
N ASN A 553 8.24 21.96 4.37
CA ASN A 553 7.04 21.16 4.58
C ASN A 553 5.82 22.07 4.40
N VAL A 554 4.98 21.73 3.42
CA VAL A 554 3.77 22.48 3.09
C VAL A 554 2.55 21.68 3.54
N PRO A 555 1.70 22.22 4.43
CA PRO A 555 0.43 21.59 4.80
C PRO A 555 -0.58 21.55 3.65
N LYS A 556 -1.58 20.69 3.76
CA LYS A 556 -2.72 20.67 2.82
C LYS A 556 -3.39 22.06 2.77
N ASP A 557 -3.84 22.46 1.59
CA ASP A 557 -4.58 23.69 1.29
C ASP A 557 -3.78 24.99 1.54
N SER A 558 -2.51 24.87 1.94
CA SER A 558 -1.61 26.02 2.07
C SER A 558 -1.31 26.63 0.72
N THR A 559 -1.45 27.95 0.61
CA THR A 559 -1.18 28.69 -0.64
C THR A 559 0.31 28.74 -0.91
N ILE A 560 0.77 28.04 -1.95
CA ILE A 560 2.17 28.08 -2.38
C ILE A 560 2.39 29.24 -3.33
N ILE A 561 1.48 29.43 -4.28
CA ILE A 561 1.54 30.48 -5.30
C ILE A 561 0.26 31.31 -5.27
N GLN A 562 0.40 32.62 -5.37
CA GLN A 562 -0.70 33.55 -5.65
C GLN A 562 -0.61 34.05 -7.08
N PHE A 563 -1.76 34.17 -7.72
CA PHE A 563 -1.93 34.80 -9.02
C PHE A 563 -2.35 36.25 -8.82
N ASP A 564 -2.02 37.11 -9.77
CA ASP A 564 -2.62 38.43 -9.85
C ASP A 564 -4.15 38.33 -10.03
N ILE A 565 -4.84 39.28 -9.42
CA ILE A 565 -6.29 39.45 -9.55
C ILE A 565 -6.52 39.92 -11.00
N PRO A 566 -7.37 39.25 -11.80
CA PRO A 566 -7.73 39.78 -13.11
C PRO A 566 -8.44 41.13 -12.92
N GLU A 567 -8.07 42.14 -13.71
CA GLU A 567 -8.86 43.37 -13.84
C GLU A 567 -10.28 43.09 -14.36
#